data_AF-A0AAU5JHU9-F1
#
_entry.id   AF-A0AAU5JHU9-F1
#
_cell.length_a   1.000
_cell.length_b   1.000
_cell.length_c   1.000
_cell.angle_alpha   90.00
_cell.angle_beta   90.00
_cell.angle_gamma   90.00
#
_symmetry.space_group_name_H-M   'P 1'
#
loop_
_entity.id
_entity.type
_entity.pdbx_description
1 polymer ?
#
loop_
_entity_poly.entity_id
_entity_poly.type
_entity_poly.pdbx_seq_one_letter_code
_entity_poly.pdbx_strand_id
1 'polypeptide(L)'
;MTYTTTTEYGTWCNRVNAYSTSPDADVLDFINGGDNDWQTRLAESGALELIQAEYREAINDALPDSVSLSGDQFIGPAEPNEGEFADYPTDEYGSLDFKAIVEDIDLAPIVERNEPLTLEEIGRWEMKSTAKHPAKVASMAMSRAKLKPYTYLPHPDSKRPQAIYLKGPVLEALAKRPGKGARTDRETA
;
A
#
# COMPACT_ATOMS: atom_id res chain seq x y z
N MET A 1 31.55 24.08 -6.98
CA MET A 1 30.22 23.45 -7.02
C MET A 1 30.17 22.66 -8.31
N THR A 2 30.35 21.35 -8.23
CA THR A 2 30.11 20.46 -9.36
C THR A 2 28.61 20.50 -9.62
N TYR A 3 28.20 21.01 -10.79
CA TYR A 3 26.82 20.93 -11.21
C TYR A 3 26.57 19.48 -11.64
N THR A 4 25.76 18.74 -10.88
CA THR A 4 25.28 17.44 -11.32
C THR A 4 24.27 17.71 -12.43
N THR A 5 24.69 17.54 -13.68
CA THR A 5 23.76 17.57 -14.81
C THR A 5 22.86 16.35 -14.68
N THR A 6 21.56 16.56 -14.49
CA THR A 6 20.57 15.47 -14.50
C THR A 6 20.17 15.15 -15.92
N THR A 7 19.87 13.89 -16.20
CA THR A 7 19.31 13.44 -17.47
C THR A 7 18.13 12.49 -17.23
N GLU A 8 17.29 12.36 -18.24
CA GLU A 8 16.23 11.36 -18.29
C GLU A 8 16.83 10.02 -18.76
N TYR A 9 16.64 8.96 -17.98
CA TYR A 9 17.04 7.59 -18.38
C TYR A 9 15.92 6.86 -19.14
N GLY A 10 14.69 7.35 -19.03
CA GLY A 10 13.52 6.83 -19.75
C GLY A 10 12.25 7.03 -18.96
N THR A 11 11.16 6.44 -19.45
CA THR A 11 9.84 6.46 -18.84
C THR A 11 9.46 5.08 -18.30
N TRP A 12 8.44 5.02 -17.46
CA TRP A 12 7.89 3.75 -16.97
C TRP A 12 7.52 2.80 -18.13
N CYS A 13 6.83 3.34 -19.13
CA CYS A 13 6.38 2.60 -20.31
C CYS A 13 7.54 1.94 -21.08
N ASN A 14 8.65 2.67 -21.30
CA ASN A 14 9.75 2.14 -22.11
C ASN A 14 10.81 1.37 -21.29
N ARG A 15 10.87 1.55 -19.97
CA ARG A 15 11.86 0.88 -19.11
C ARG A 15 11.32 -0.29 -18.30
N VAL A 16 10.04 -0.29 -17.93
CA VAL A 16 9.48 -1.28 -17.00
C VAL A 16 8.35 -2.08 -17.64
N ASN A 17 7.28 -1.41 -18.04
CA ASN A 17 6.08 -2.06 -18.55
C ASN A 17 5.56 -1.40 -19.83
N ALA A 18 5.83 -2.04 -20.98
CA ALA A 18 5.42 -1.55 -22.30
C ALA A 18 3.90 -1.42 -22.50
N TYR A 19 3.09 -2.05 -21.64
CA TYR A 19 1.63 -1.98 -21.70
C TYR A 19 1.03 -0.98 -20.72
N SER A 20 1.87 -0.27 -19.96
CA SER A 20 1.44 0.68 -18.95
C SER A 20 2.04 2.06 -19.19
N THR A 21 1.26 3.10 -18.91
CA THR A 21 1.69 4.48 -19.09
C THR A 21 2.42 5.04 -17.87
N SER A 22 2.18 4.47 -16.69
CA SER A 22 2.71 4.96 -15.41
C SER A 22 2.58 3.88 -14.32
N PRO A 23 3.33 3.99 -13.20
CA PRO A 23 3.12 3.11 -12.07
C PRO A 23 1.68 3.19 -11.53
N ASP A 24 1.05 4.37 -11.61
CA ASP A 24 -0.34 4.55 -11.17
C ASP A 24 -1.32 3.77 -12.06
N ALA A 25 -1.02 3.61 -13.35
CA ALA A 25 -1.80 2.78 -14.25
C ALA A 25 -1.67 1.29 -13.91
N ASP A 26 -0.49 0.82 -13.49
CA ASP A 26 -0.33 -0.56 -12.98
C ASP A 26 -1.18 -0.79 -11.72
N VAL A 27 -1.24 0.19 -10.83
CA VAL A 27 -2.11 0.14 -9.63
C VAL A 27 -3.58 0.07 -10.03
N LEU A 28 -4.01 0.87 -11.00
CA LEU A 28 -5.38 0.84 -11.50
C LEU A 28 -5.72 -0.49 -12.17
N ASP A 29 -4.82 -1.04 -12.99
CA ASP A 29 -5.01 -2.33 -13.65
C ASP A 29 -5.15 -3.46 -12.63
N PHE A 30 -4.36 -3.44 -11.55
CA PHE A 30 -4.49 -4.37 -10.44
C PHE A 30 -5.87 -4.25 -9.76
N ILE A 31 -6.30 -3.03 -9.45
CA ILE A 31 -7.57 -2.74 -8.76
C ILE A 31 -8.79 -3.04 -9.64
N ASN A 32 -8.69 -2.83 -10.94
CA ASN A 32 -9.78 -3.09 -11.89
C ASN A 32 -10.17 -4.59 -11.97
N GLY A 33 -9.34 -5.49 -11.44
CA GLY A 33 -9.67 -6.91 -11.27
C GLY A 33 -10.65 -7.22 -10.11
N GLY A 34 -10.87 -6.28 -9.19
CA GLY A 34 -11.77 -6.43 -8.04
C GLY A 34 -13.24 -6.08 -8.33
N ASP A 35 -14.13 -6.19 -7.34
CA ASP A 35 -15.53 -5.82 -7.50
C ASP A 35 -15.76 -4.29 -7.48
N ASN A 36 -16.81 -3.83 -8.17
CA ASN A 36 -17.09 -2.40 -8.34
C ASN A 36 -17.36 -1.66 -7.01
N ASP A 37 -17.97 -2.32 -6.02
CA ASP A 37 -18.28 -1.70 -4.73
C ASP A 37 -16.99 -1.44 -3.95
N TRP A 38 -16.05 -2.39 -4.00
CA TRP A 38 -14.71 -2.24 -3.44
C TRP A 38 -13.90 -1.15 -4.14
N GLN A 39 -13.89 -1.13 -5.49
CA GLN A 39 -13.22 -0.09 -6.27
C GLN A 39 -13.76 1.31 -5.94
N THR A 40 -15.09 1.45 -5.88
CA THR A 40 -15.75 2.71 -5.52
C THR A 40 -15.33 3.14 -4.12
N ARG A 41 -15.30 2.22 -3.16
CA ARG A 41 -14.89 2.51 -1.79
C ARG A 41 -13.42 2.93 -1.69
N LEU A 42 -12.53 2.30 -2.44
CA LEU A 42 -11.12 2.69 -2.52
C LEU A 42 -10.99 4.15 -2.97
N ALA A 43 -11.65 4.53 -4.05
CA ALA A 43 -11.64 5.89 -4.58
C ALA A 43 -12.29 6.89 -3.61
N GLU A 44 -13.50 6.61 -3.11
CA GLU A 44 -14.22 7.53 -2.22
C GLU A 44 -13.52 7.72 -0.87
N SER A 45 -12.83 6.69 -0.37
CA SER A 45 -12.11 6.78 0.90
C SER A 45 -10.79 7.53 0.79
N GLY A 46 -10.26 7.75 -0.42
CA GLY A 46 -8.90 8.26 -0.62
C GLY A 46 -7.81 7.20 -0.39
N ALA A 47 -8.17 5.91 -0.41
CA ALA A 47 -7.23 4.81 -0.22
C ALA A 47 -6.51 4.45 -1.54
N LEU A 48 -7.12 4.70 -2.69
CA LEU A 48 -6.48 4.53 -4.00
C LEU A 48 -5.23 5.39 -4.12
N GLU A 49 -5.34 6.68 -3.78
CA GLU A 49 -4.24 7.64 -3.84
C GLU A 49 -3.13 7.27 -2.84
N LEU A 50 -3.50 6.71 -1.70
CA LEU A 50 -2.53 6.22 -0.71
C LEU A 50 -1.76 5.01 -1.24
N ILE A 51 -2.43 4.05 -1.89
CA ILE A 51 -1.78 2.89 -2.53
C ILE A 51 -0.82 3.35 -3.63
N GLN A 52 -1.24 4.29 -4.48
CA GLN A 52 -0.39 4.85 -5.54
C GLN A 52 0.85 5.54 -4.96
N ALA A 53 0.67 6.32 -3.89
CA ALA A 53 1.78 6.99 -3.21
C ALA A 53 2.77 5.97 -2.59
N GLU A 54 2.27 4.95 -1.88
CA GLU A 54 3.12 3.92 -1.27
C GLU A 54 3.84 3.06 -2.32
N TYR A 55 3.21 2.76 -3.45
CA TYR A 55 3.85 2.04 -4.54
C TYR A 55 4.98 2.87 -5.18
N ARG A 56 4.75 4.18 -5.38
CA ARG A 56 5.79 5.10 -5.86
C ARG A 56 6.93 5.27 -4.86
N GLU A 57 6.64 5.27 -3.56
CA GLU A 57 7.66 5.29 -2.50
C GLU A 57 8.50 4.01 -2.56
N ALA A 58 7.86 2.84 -2.63
CA ALA A 58 8.57 1.56 -2.76
C ALA A 58 9.46 1.50 -4.02
N ILE A 59 9.00 2.07 -5.14
CA ILE A 59 9.82 2.22 -6.35
C ILE A 59 11.04 3.09 -6.08
N ASN A 60 10.86 4.28 -5.50
CA ASN A 60 11.98 5.18 -5.21
C ASN A 60 12.97 4.59 -4.21
N ASP A 61 12.50 3.82 -3.22
CA ASP A 61 13.36 3.13 -2.24
C ASP A 61 14.19 2.01 -2.87
N ALA A 62 13.71 1.41 -3.97
CA ALA A 62 14.43 0.39 -4.72
C ALA A 62 15.46 0.97 -5.70
N LEU A 63 15.34 2.25 -6.07
CA LEU A 63 16.27 2.91 -6.97
C LEU A 63 17.60 3.25 -6.29
N PRO A 64 18.68 3.45 -7.05
CA PRO A 64 19.88 4.12 -6.53
C PRO A 64 19.54 5.50 -5.95
N ASP A 65 20.20 5.90 -4.85
CA ASP A 65 19.95 7.17 -4.15
C ASP A 65 19.97 8.43 -5.06
N SER A 66 20.71 8.38 -6.17
CA SER A 66 20.83 9.49 -7.12
C SER A 66 19.79 9.48 -8.24
N VAL A 67 18.98 8.42 -8.32
CA VAL A 67 17.95 8.21 -9.33
C VAL A 67 16.59 8.29 -8.64
N SER A 68 15.66 9.00 -9.25
CA SER A 68 14.29 9.11 -8.74
C SER A 68 13.27 8.99 -9.87
N LEU A 69 12.10 8.47 -9.52
CA LEU A 69 10.93 8.49 -10.37
C LEU A 69 10.19 9.83 -10.18
N SER A 70 10.21 10.67 -11.21
CA SER A 70 9.53 11.98 -11.25
C SER A 70 8.42 11.95 -12.30
N GLY A 71 7.16 11.97 -11.84
CA GLY A 71 6.03 11.68 -12.72
C GLY A 71 6.13 10.25 -13.24
N ASP A 72 6.34 10.09 -14.55
CA ASP A 72 6.51 8.77 -15.17
C ASP A 72 7.93 8.56 -15.70
N GLN A 73 8.86 9.44 -15.36
CA GLN A 73 10.23 9.47 -15.87
C GLN A 73 11.24 9.11 -14.78
N PHE A 74 12.24 8.32 -15.14
CA PHE A 74 13.41 8.09 -14.30
C PHE A 74 14.46 9.16 -14.58
N ILE A 75 14.80 9.93 -13.54
CA ILE A 75 15.74 11.04 -13.61
C ILE A 75 16.94 10.73 -12.71
N GLY A 76 18.14 10.87 -13.24
CA GLY A 76 19.39 10.59 -12.54
C GLY A 76 20.57 11.41 -13.06
N PRO A 77 21.80 11.19 -12.55
CA PRO A 77 22.99 11.90 -13.00
C PRO A 77 23.36 11.52 -14.45
N ALA A 78 23.73 12.49 -15.29
CA ALA A 78 24.21 12.21 -16.65
C ALA A 78 25.55 11.45 -16.65
N GLU A 79 26.37 11.70 -15.63
CA GLU A 79 27.65 11.05 -15.39
C GLU A 79 27.64 10.52 -13.94
N PRO A 80 27.18 9.29 -13.70
CA PRO A 80 27.22 8.68 -12.36
C PRO A 80 28.67 8.50 -11.89
N ASN A 81 28.89 8.52 -10.58
CA ASN A 81 30.21 8.26 -10.04
C ASN A 81 30.64 6.82 -10.30
N GLU A 82 31.95 6.58 -10.34
CA GLU A 82 32.50 5.23 -10.51
C GLU A 82 32.01 4.31 -9.39
N GLY A 83 31.38 3.20 -9.77
CA GLY A 83 30.87 2.20 -8.83
C GLY A 83 29.52 2.52 -8.18
N GLU A 84 28.91 3.68 -8.47
CA GLU A 84 27.63 4.10 -7.86
C GLU A 84 26.49 3.09 -8.10
N PHE A 85 26.50 2.44 -9.26
CA PHE A 85 25.49 1.47 -9.66
C PHE A 85 25.98 0.01 -9.58
N ALA A 86 27.14 -0.24 -8.97
CA ALA A 86 27.79 -1.57 -9.01
C ALA A 86 26.96 -2.69 -8.37
N ASP A 87 26.13 -2.36 -7.38
CA ASP A 87 25.27 -3.32 -6.66
C ASP A 87 23.85 -3.41 -7.25
N TYR A 88 23.57 -2.69 -8.35
CA TYR A 88 22.27 -2.67 -8.99
C TYR A 88 22.24 -3.53 -10.26
N PRO A 89 21.08 -4.14 -10.59
CA PRO A 89 20.89 -4.84 -11.86
C PRO A 89 21.22 -3.96 -13.07
N THR A 90 21.93 -4.52 -14.04
CA THR A 90 22.26 -3.86 -15.31
C THR A 90 21.77 -4.68 -16.51
N ASP A 91 21.37 -3.99 -17.57
CA ASP A 91 20.97 -4.58 -18.84
C ASP A 91 22.18 -5.09 -19.65
N GLU A 92 21.91 -5.64 -20.84
CA GLU A 92 22.94 -6.15 -21.76
C GLU A 92 23.92 -5.08 -22.27
N TYR A 93 23.61 -3.79 -22.09
CA TYR A 93 24.44 -2.65 -22.47
C TYR A 93 25.18 -2.05 -21.27
N GLY A 94 25.05 -2.64 -20.07
CA GLY A 94 25.67 -2.14 -18.85
C GLY A 94 24.99 -0.90 -18.26
N SER A 95 23.78 -0.57 -18.70
CA SER A 95 22.94 0.49 -18.10
C SER A 95 22.05 -0.10 -17.00
N LEU A 96 21.50 0.73 -16.11
CA LEU A 96 20.56 0.26 -15.07
C LEU A 96 19.36 -0.45 -15.70
N ASP A 97 19.09 -1.67 -15.24
CA ASP A 97 17.88 -2.41 -15.57
C ASP A 97 16.78 -2.06 -14.57
N PHE A 98 16.06 -0.98 -14.88
CA PHE A 98 14.93 -0.52 -14.07
C PHE A 98 13.84 -1.57 -13.89
N LYS A 99 13.62 -2.42 -14.91
CA LYS A 99 12.62 -3.48 -14.82
C LYS A 99 13.04 -4.48 -13.76
N ALA A 100 14.28 -4.95 -13.79
CA ALA A 100 14.81 -5.87 -12.80
C ALA A 100 14.85 -5.25 -11.39
N ILE A 101 15.13 -3.95 -11.27
CA ILE A 101 15.12 -3.23 -9.98
C ILE A 101 13.74 -3.25 -9.33
N VAL A 102 12.68 -3.01 -10.10
CA VAL A 102 11.31 -2.90 -9.56
C VAL A 102 10.52 -4.21 -9.59
N GLU A 103 11.05 -5.27 -10.22
CA GLU A 103 10.36 -6.57 -10.37
C GLU A 103 10.02 -7.23 -9.01
N ASP A 104 10.85 -7.00 -8.00
CA ASP A 104 10.64 -7.54 -6.64
C ASP A 104 9.60 -6.77 -5.82
N ILE A 105 9.10 -5.63 -6.32
CA ILE A 105 8.10 -4.82 -5.63
C ILE A 105 6.71 -5.44 -5.80
N ASP A 106 6.25 -6.13 -4.76
CA ASP A 106 4.91 -6.71 -4.74
C ASP A 106 3.85 -5.66 -4.39
N LEU A 107 2.96 -5.38 -5.34
CA LEU A 107 1.83 -4.47 -5.17
C LEU A 107 0.73 -5.04 -4.26
N ALA A 108 0.55 -6.37 -4.24
CA ALA A 108 -0.57 -6.98 -3.53
C ALA A 108 -0.57 -6.70 -2.01
N PRO A 109 0.56 -6.79 -1.28
CA PRO A 109 0.64 -6.40 0.12
C PRO A 109 0.33 -4.92 0.38
N ILE A 110 0.70 -4.02 -0.54
CA ILE A 110 0.42 -2.58 -0.42
C ILE A 110 -1.10 -2.35 -0.53
N VAL A 111 -1.74 -2.97 -1.52
CA VAL A 111 -3.19 -2.92 -1.70
C VAL A 111 -3.92 -3.52 -0.51
N GLU A 112 -3.49 -4.71 -0.05
CA GLU A 112 -4.10 -5.39 1.10
C GLU A 112 -3.99 -4.53 2.37
N ARG A 113 -2.83 -3.94 2.65
CA ARG A 113 -2.62 -3.09 3.82
C ARG A 113 -3.54 -1.87 3.83
N ASN A 114 -3.84 -1.31 2.66
CA ASN A 114 -4.65 -0.12 2.50
C ASN A 114 -6.12 -0.40 2.16
N GLU A 115 -6.55 -1.67 2.25
CA GLU A 115 -7.93 -2.04 2.01
C GLU A 115 -8.89 -1.32 2.98
N PRO A 116 -9.90 -0.57 2.48
CA PRO A 116 -10.85 0.17 3.32
C PRO A 116 -11.94 -0.75 3.87
N LEU A 117 -11.89 -0.96 5.18
CA LEU A 117 -12.80 -1.82 5.92
C LEU A 117 -13.82 -1.02 6.74
N THR A 118 -15.06 -1.49 6.71
CA THR A 118 -16.11 -1.09 7.63
C THR A 118 -16.00 -1.85 8.95
N LEU A 119 -16.62 -1.32 10.01
CA LEU A 119 -16.70 -2.05 11.29
C LEU A 119 -17.37 -3.42 11.17
N GLU A 120 -18.33 -3.59 10.26
CA GLU A 120 -19.00 -4.87 10.03
C GLU A 120 -18.02 -5.91 9.46
N GLU A 121 -17.23 -5.53 8.46
CA GLU A 121 -16.20 -6.38 7.86
C GLU A 121 -15.08 -6.70 8.85
N ILE A 122 -14.59 -5.70 9.61
CA ILE A 122 -13.59 -5.93 10.67
C ILE A 122 -14.12 -6.96 11.67
N GLY A 123 -15.36 -6.78 12.13
CA GLY A 123 -15.96 -7.69 13.10
C GLY A 123 -16.14 -9.10 12.55
N ARG A 124 -16.62 -9.22 11.30
CA ARG A 124 -16.97 -10.49 10.68
C ARG A 124 -15.76 -11.28 10.19
N TRP A 125 -14.83 -10.62 9.50
CA TRP A 125 -13.74 -11.27 8.77
C TRP A 125 -12.43 -11.24 9.58
N GLU A 126 -12.00 -10.06 10.01
CA GLU A 126 -10.70 -9.90 10.70
C GLU A 126 -10.75 -10.46 12.13
N MET A 127 -11.83 -10.17 12.85
CA MET A 127 -12.03 -10.66 14.21
C MET A 127 -12.71 -12.02 14.27
N LYS A 128 -13.26 -12.51 13.16
CA LYS A 128 -14.06 -13.76 13.08
C LYS A 128 -15.15 -13.83 14.16
N SER A 129 -15.79 -12.70 14.46
CA SER A 129 -16.79 -12.61 15.52
C SER A 129 -18.09 -13.29 15.12
N THR A 130 -18.56 -14.22 15.95
CA THR A 130 -19.86 -14.89 15.80
C THR A 130 -21.01 -14.15 16.48
N ALA A 131 -20.74 -12.98 17.07
CA ALA A 131 -21.76 -12.16 17.73
C ALA A 131 -22.84 -11.67 16.75
N LYS A 132 -24.07 -11.50 17.24
CA LYS A 132 -25.20 -10.96 16.44
C LYS A 132 -24.92 -9.59 15.81
N HIS A 133 -24.08 -8.79 16.45
CA HIS A 133 -23.71 -7.44 15.99
C HIS A 133 -22.17 -7.31 15.93
N PRO A 134 -21.52 -7.86 14.89
CA PRO A 134 -20.06 -7.89 14.81
C PRO A 134 -19.47 -6.47 14.69
N ALA A 135 -20.14 -5.53 14.02
CA ALA A 135 -19.73 -4.12 14.01
C ALA A 135 -19.58 -3.49 15.40
N LYS A 136 -20.43 -3.84 16.37
CA LYS A 136 -20.32 -3.35 17.75
C LYS A 136 -19.08 -3.90 18.45
N VAL A 137 -18.76 -5.17 18.21
CA VAL A 137 -17.55 -5.82 18.74
C VAL A 137 -16.29 -5.18 18.18
N ALA A 138 -16.27 -4.94 16.86
CA ALA A 138 -15.18 -4.21 16.20
C ALA A 138 -15.03 -2.79 16.73
N SER A 139 -16.12 -2.03 16.87
CA SER A 139 -16.10 -0.67 17.41
C SER A 139 -15.45 -0.61 18.79
N MET A 140 -15.84 -1.52 19.69
CA MET A 140 -15.23 -1.63 21.02
C MET A 140 -13.74 -2.00 20.95
N ALA A 141 -13.35 -2.88 20.02
CA ALA A 141 -11.95 -3.27 19.84
C ALA A 141 -11.10 -2.10 19.33
N MET A 142 -11.56 -1.40 18.29
CA MET A 142 -10.86 -0.22 17.74
C MET A 142 -10.74 0.90 18.78
N SER A 143 -11.81 1.17 19.53
CA SER A 143 -11.80 2.15 20.62
C SER A 143 -10.80 1.78 21.72
N ARG A 144 -10.75 0.50 22.15
CA ARG A 144 -9.76 0.03 23.14
C ARG A 144 -8.33 0.12 22.63
N ALA A 145 -8.12 -0.15 21.34
CA ALA A 145 -6.83 0.01 20.68
C ALA A 145 -6.48 1.49 20.39
N LYS A 146 -7.40 2.42 20.65
CA LYS A 146 -7.30 3.85 20.30
C LYS A 146 -7.07 4.08 18.80
N LEU A 147 -7.48 3.13 17.95
CA LEU A 147 -7.43 3.28 16.52
C LEU A 147 -8.57 4.20 16.07
N LYS A 148 -8.23 5.30 15.41
CA LYS A 148 -9.21 6.22 14.84
C LYS A 148 -9.60 5.75 13.42
N PRO A 149 -10.83 6.02 12.96
CA PRO A 149 -11.19 5.85 11.56
C PRO A 149 -10.24 6.65 10.67
N TYR A 150 -9.93 6.08 9.51
CA TYR A 150 -9.20 6.76 8.43
C TYR A 150 -10.08 7.87 7.84
N THR A 151 -11.32 7.54 7.53
CA THR A 151 -12.31 8.48 6.99
C THR A 151 -13.73 8.05 7.34
N TYR A 152 -14.73 8.81 6.90
CA TYR A 152 -16.13 8.48 6.99
C TYR A 152 -16.79 8.56 5.62
N LEU A 153 -17.47 7.49 5.22
CA LEU A 153 -18.25 7.44 3.99
C LEU A 153 -19.75 7.31 4.29
N PRO A 154 -20.65 7.78 3.42
CA PRO A 154 -22.08 7.58 3.60
C PRO A 154 -22.43 6.09 3.46
N HIS A 155 -23.10 5.52 4.45
CA HIS A 155 -23.60 4.16 4.38
C HIS A 155 -24.52 3.99 3.16
N PRO A 156 -24.41 2.91 2.36
CA PRO A 156 -25.15 2.75 1.09
C PRO A 156 -26.66 2.92 1.28
N ASP A 157 -27.23 2.25 2.29
CA ASP A 157 -28.67 2.33 2.58
C ASP A 157 -29.08 3.58 3.38
N SER A 158 -28.48 3.79 4.56
CA SER A 158 -28.97 4.79 5.51
C SER A 158 -28.46 6.21 5.24
N LYS A 159 -27.47 6.37 4.36
CA LYS A 159 -26.71 7.61 4.09
C LYS A 159 -26.06 8.25 5.32
N ARG A 160 -26.10 7.59 6.49
CA ARG A 160 -25.44 8.05 7.71
C ARG A 160 -23.93 7.86 7.57
N PRO A 161 -23.10 8.69 8.21
CA PRO A 161 -21.66 8.49 8.23
C PRO A 161 -21.30 7.11 8.80
N GLN A 162 -20.49 6.36 8.05
CA GLN A 162 -19.93 5.08 8.40
C GLN A 162 -18.41 5.22 8.50
N ALA A 163 -17.85 4.82 9.64
CA ALA A 163 -16.41 4.83 9.85
C ALA A 163 -15.72 3.80 8.96
N ILE A 164 -14.68 4.24 8.25
CA ILE A 164 -13.79 3.42 7.44
C ILE A 164 -12.42 3.36 8.11
N TYR A 165 -11.82 2.18 8.13
CA TYR A 165 -10.48 1.94 8.64
C TYR A 165 -9.64 1.26 7.55
N LEU A 166 -8.33 1.44 7.59
CA LEU A 166 -7.41 0.70 6.72
C LEU A 166 -7.04 -0.62 7.38
N LYS A 167 -6.98 -1.70 6.59
CA LYS A 167 -6.76 -3.07 7.08
C LYS A 167 -5.44 -3.23 7.84
N GLY A 168 -4.34 -2.65 7.38
CA GLY A 168 -3.04 -2.69 8.04
C GLY A 168 -3.08 -2.22 9.49
N PRO A 169 -3.46 -0.95 9.74
CA PRO A 169 -3.66 -0.43 11.09
C PRO A 169 -4.64 -1.25 11.94
N VAL A 170 -5.69 -1.82 11.33
CA VAL A 170 -6.62 -2.73 12.02
C VAL A 170 -5.91 -4.01 12.47
N LEU A 171 -5.17 -4.67 11.58
CA LEU A 171 -4.44 -5.91 11.88
C LEU A 171 -3.40 -5.68 12.97
N GLU A 172 -2.64 -4.58 12.89
CA GLU A 172 -1.69 -4.19 13.93
C GLU A 172 -2.37 -3.95 15.29
N ALA A 173 -3.49 -3.23 15.29
CA ALA A 173 -4.26 -2.97 16.50
C ALA A 173 -4.81 -4.26 17.13
N LEU A 174 -5.28 -5.19 16.30
CA LEU A 174 -5.79 -6.49 16.74
C LEU A 174 -4.66 -7.41 17.24
N ALA A 175 -3.48 -7.36 16.64
CA ALA A 175 -2.31 -8.12 17.09
C ALA A 175 -1.83 -7.67 18.49
N LYS A 176 -1.92 -6.36 18.79
CA LYS A 176 -1.55 -5.77 20.08
C LYS A 176 -2.59 -5.99 21.19
N ARG A 177 -3.70 -6.69 20.91
CA ARG A 177 -4.83 -6.80 21.85
C ARG A 177 -4.49 -7.71 23.05
N PRO A 178 -4.57 -7.21 24.29
CA PRO A 178 -4.37 -8.03 25.48
C PRO A 178 -5.47 -9.11 25.58
N GLY A 179 -5.07 -10.37 25.79
CA GLY A 179 -5.98 -11.52 25.94
C GLY A 179 -5.93 -12.59 24.85
N LYS A 180 -5.01 -12.51 23.87
CA LYS A 180 -4.66 -13.65 22.98
C LYS A 180 -3.49 -14.51 23.51
N GLY A 181 -2.94 -14.15 24.68
CA GLY A 181 -2.08 -15.03 25.47
C GLY A 181 -2.94 -16.00 26.28
N ALA A 182 -2.48 -17.24 26.42
CA ALA A 182 -3.13 -18.27 27.24
C ALA A 182 -3.58 -17.67 28.58
N ARG A 183 -4.84 -17.90 28.98
CA ARG A 183 -5.30 -17.61 30.35
C ARG A 183 -4.48 -18.51 31.29
N THR A 184 -3.40 -17.97 31.84
CA THR A 184 -2.60 -18.61 32.91
C THR A 184 -3.38 -18.68 34.23
N ASP A 185 -4.49 -17.96 34.33
CA ASP A 185 -5.22 -17.78 35.60
C ASP A 185 -6.23 -18.90 35.88
N ARG A 186 -6.05 -20.08 35.29
CA ARG A 186 -6.85 -21.27 35.59
C ARG A 186 -5.94 -22.41 36.03
N GLU A 187 -5.12 -22.16 37.06
CA GLU A 187 -4.70 -23.25 37.92
C GLU A 187 -5.95 -23.81 38.61
N THR A 188 -6.22 -25.06 38.27
CA THR A 188 -7.17 -25.97 38.89
C THR A 188 -7.14 -25.87 40.42
N ALA A 189 -8.27 -25.49 40.99
CA ALA A 189 -8.62 -25.84 42.37
C ALA A 189 -8.90 -27.35 42.47
#